data_AF-A0A3N5TME0-F1
#
_entry.id   AF-A0A3N5TME0-F1
#
_cell.length_a   1.000
_cell.length_b   1.000
_cell.length_c   1.000
_cell.angle_alpha   90.00
_cell.angle_beta   90.00
_cell.angle_gamma   90.00
#
_symmetry.space_group_name_H-M   'P 1'
#
loop_
_entity.id
_entity.type
_entity.pdbx_description
1 polymer ?
#
loop_
_entity_poly.entity_id
_entity_poly.type
_entity_poly.pdbx_seq_one_letter_code
_entity_poly.pdbx_strand_id
1 'polypeptide(L)' 'MAEGRIKWYNPKKGYGFITSEETGEIFVHNSGIKEFGFFGFQEDDKVTFEVR' A
#
# COMPACT_ATOMS: atom_id res chain seq x y z
N MET A 1 -3.73 -13.36 -2.53
CA MET A 1 -2.96 -12.35 -1.78
C MET A 1 -1.69 -12.13 -2.56
N ALA A 2 -1.45 -10.90 -2.99
CA ALA A 2 -0.24 -10.49 -3.69
C ALA A 2 0.64 -9.69 -2.73
N GLU A 3 1.94 -9.67 -3.02
CA GLU A 3 2.94 -8.96 -2.23
C GLU A 3 3.48 -7.77 -3.03
N GLY A 4 3.89 -6.74 -2.31
CA GLY A 4 4.51 -5.57 -2.90
C GLY A 4 5.07 -4.65 -1.83
N ARG A 5 5.42 -3.44 -2.25
CA ARG A 5 6.04 -2.43 -1.41
C ARG A 5 5.34 -1.10 -1.55
N ILE A 6 5.22 -0.35 -0.48
CA ILE A 6 4.70 1.02 -0.56
C ILE A 6 5.67 1.85 -1.40
N LYS A 7 5.19 2.36 -2.53
CA LYS A 7 5.92 3.36 -3.30
C LYS A 7 5.87 4.70 -2.61
N TRP A 8 4.66 5.08 -2.18
CA TRP A 8 4.43 6.23 -1.32
C TRP A 8 3.02 6.17 -0.76
N TYR A 9 2.79 6.79 0.39
CA TYR A 9 1.46 6.93 0.96
C TYR A 9 1.29 8.31 1.60
N ASN A 10 0.17 8.97 1.32
CA ASN A 10 -0.14 10.25 1.93
C ASN A 10 -1.26 10.07 2.97
N PRO A 11 -0.93 10.02 4.28
CA PRO A 11 -1.93 9.82 5.32
C PRO A 11 -2.92 10.98 5.44
N LYS A 12 -2.52 12.21 5.07
CA LYS A 12 -3.43 13.37 5.08
C LYS A 12 -4.49 13.28 3.99
N LYS A 13 -4.13 12.75 2.82
CA LYS A 13 -5.07 12.54 1.72
C LYS A 13 -5.78 11.19 1.75
N GLY A 14 -5.25 10.22 2.49
CA GLY A 14 -5.83 8.88 2.64
C GLY A 14 -5.63 7.96 1.43
N TYR A 15 -4.62 8.22 0.59
CA TYR A 15 -4.32 7.34 -0.55
C TYR A 15 -2.81 7.30 -0.86
N GLY A 16 -2.41 6.31 -1.63
CA GLY A 16 -1.04 6.08 -2.06
C GLY A 16 -0.93 5.04 -3.16
N PHE A 17 0.28 4.54 -3.36
CA PHE A 17 0.59 3.52 -4.35
C PHE A 17 1.50 2.44 -3.79
N ILE A 18 1.26 1.23 -4.25
CA ILE A 18 2.05 0.03 -3.99
C ILE A 18 2.73 -0.37 -5.31
N THR A 19 3.99 -0.75 -5.26
CA THR A 19 4.70 -1.37 -6.38
C THR A 19 4.83 -2.86 -6.11
N SER A 20 4.37 -3.68 -7.04
CA SER A 20 4.49 -5.13 -7.03
C SER A 20 5.15 -5.60 -8.33
N GLU A 21 6.02 -6.58 -8.24
CA GLU A 21 6.70 -7.15 -9.42
C GLU A 21 5.73 -7.92 -10.32
N GLU A 22 4.63 -8.45 -9.76
CA GLU A 22 3.64 -9.24 -10.50
C GLU A 22 2.59 -8.38 -11.21
N THR A 23 2.19 -7.27 -10.57
CA THR A 23 1.02 -6.47 -10.97
C THR A 23 1.35 -5.02 -11.32
N GLY A 24 2.58 -4.56 -11.08
CA GLY A 24 3.02 -3.19 -11.35
C GLY A 24 2.62 -2.20 -10.26
N GLU A 25 2.20 -1.00 -10.65
CA GLU A 25 1.75 0.03 -9.71
C GLU A 25 0.26 -0.11 -9.41
N ILE A 26 -0.06 -0.23 -8.14
CA ILE A 26 -1.41 -0.42 -7.64
C ILE A 26 -1.79 0.77 -6.76
N PHE A 27 -2.94 1.35 -7.04
CA PHE A 27 -3.52 2.39 -6.21
C PHE A 27 -4.09 1.81 -4.92
N VAL A 28 -3.83 2.46 -3.79
CA VAL A 28 -4.39 2.09 -2.49
C VAL A 28 -5.10 3.29 -1.85
N HIS A 29 -6.30 3.05 -1.32
CA HIS A 29 -7.10 4.03 -0.57
C HIS A 29 -7.29 3.54 0.87
N ASN A 30 -7.38 4.47 1.84
CA ASN A 30 -7.47 4.16 3.26
C ASN A 30 -8.63 3.22 3.61
N SER A 31 -9.71 3.24 2.84
CA SER A 31 -10.89 2.40 3.04
C SER A 31 -10.60 0.91 2.87
N GLY A 32 -9.53 0.56 2.14
CA GLY A 32 -9.09 -0.83 1.93
C GLY A 32 -8.03 -1.31 2.92
N ILE A 33 -7.53 -0.42 3.79
CA ILE A 33 -6.42 -0.73 4.69
C ILE A 33 -6.97 -1.35 5.97
N LYS A 34 -6.69 -2.65 6.18
CA LYS A 34 -7.14 -3.39 7.36
C LYS A 34 -6.18 -3.24 8.55
N GLU A 35 -4.89 -3.18 8.27
CA GLU A 35 -3.84 -3.02 9.27
C GLU A 35 -2.96 -1.85 8.86
N PHE A 36 -2.86 -0.86 9.74
CA PHE A 36 -2.05 0.33 9.55
C PHE A 36 -0.86 0.20 10.51
N GLY A 37 0.36 0.19 9.97
CA GLY A 37 1.57 0.08 10.79
C GLY A 37 1.58 1.12 11.91
N PHE A 38 2.18 0.79 13.05
CA PHE A 38 2.14 1.63 14.26
C PHE A 38 2.65 3.07 14.02
N PHE A 39 3.54 3.25 13.05
CA PHE A 39 4.10 4.54 12.63
C PHE A 39 3.59 5.02 11.26
N GLY A 40 2.58 4.34 10.69
CA GLY A 40 2.13 4.51 9.32
C GLY A 40 3.01 3.78 8.30
N PHE A 41 2.69 3.98 7.02
CA PHE A 41 3.44 3.40 5.91
C PHE A 41 4.60 4.30 5.50
N GLN A 42 5.78 3.70 5.40
CA GLN A 42 6.98 4.31 4.84
C GLN A 42 7.22 3.80 3.42
N GLU A 43 8.04 4.51 2.65
CA GLU A 43 8.50 4.02 1.35
C GLU A 43 9.29 2.71 1.53
N ASP A 44 9.13 1.78 0.58
CA ASP A 44 9.70 0.43 0.55
C ASP A 44 9.11 -0.58 1.56
N ASP A 45 8.21 -0.15 2.44
CA ASP A 45 7.53 -1.03 3.40
C ASP A 45 6.84 -2.18 2.68
N LYS A 46 7.15 -3.41 3.12
CA LYS A 46 6.51 -4.63 2.59
C LYS A 46 5.06 -4.69 3.02
N VAL A 47 4.18 -4.93 2.05
CA VAL A 47 2.75 -5.06 2.27
C VAL A 47 2.19 -6.24 1.49
N THR A 48 1.19 -6.89 2.08
CA THR A 48 0.36 -7.89 1.42
C THR A 48 -1.00 -7.28 1.14
N PHE A 49 -1.51 -7.46 -0.08
CA PHE A 49 -2.77 -6.88 -0.50
C PHE A 49 -3.56 -7.85 -1.39
N GLU A 50 -4.81 -7.50 -1.66
CA GLU A 50 -5.66 -8.20 -2.61
C GLU A 50 -6.22 -7.18 -3.59
N VAL A 51 -5.98 -7.39 -4.89
CA VAL A 51 -6.58 -6.58 -5.96
C VAL A 51 -7.95 -7.18 -6.26
N ARG A 52 -8.99 -6.34 -6.24
CA ARG A 52 -10.37 -6.72 -6.59
C ARG A 52 -10.88 -5.85 -7.72
#